data_AF-A0A924V6H1-F1
#
_entry.id   AF-A0A924V6H1-F1
#
_cell.length_a   1.000
_cell.length_b   1.000
_cell.length_c   1.000
_cell.angle_alpha   90.00
_cell.angle_beta   90.00
_cell.angle_gamma   90.00
#
_symmetry.space_group_name_H-M   'P 1'
#
loop_
_entity.id
_entity.type
_entity.pdbx_description
1 polymer ?
#
loop_
_entity_poly.entity_id
_entity_poly.type
_entity_poly.pdbx_seq_one_letter_code
_entity_poly.pdbx_strand_id
1 'polypeptide(L)'
;MAHILFDQGKKLGEVSEWNLALNEPVYKDVLGKNVLMPATHDVCSFITPKPVSRKTQLTIVENQKKELVLQIKSVKGMTVTAFITARNNL
;
A
#
# COMPACT_ATOMS: atom_id res chain seq x y z
N MET A 1 7.75 9.10 -11.44
CA MET A 1 7.39 7.69 -11.73
C MET A 1 5.88 7.60 -11.62
N ALA A 2 5.21 6.99 -12.59
CA ALA A 2 3.75 6.96 -12.61
C ALA A 2 3.23 5.77 -11.79
N HIS A 3 2.34 6.06 -10.85
CA HIS A 3 1.71 5.07 -9.98
C HIS A 3 0.22 5.01 -10.34
N ILE A 4 -0.21 3.94 -11.00
CA ILE A 4 -1.60 3.81 -11.45
C ILE A 4 -2.39 3.00 -10.44
N LEU A 5 -3.45 3.59 -9.89
CA LEU A 5 -4.36 2.95 -8.95
C LEU A 5 -5.46 2.19 -9.66
N PHE A 6 -5.69 0.98 -9.18
CA PHE A 6 -6.80 0.11 -9.51
C PHE A 6 -7.61 -0.18 -8.24
N ASP A 7 -8.92 -0.20 -8.39
CA ASP A 7 -9.87 -0.60 -7.36
C ASP A 7 -10.64 -1.82 -7.87
N GLN A 8 -10.41 -2.98 -7.25
CA GLN A 8 -10.97 -4.26 -7.70
C GLN A 8 -10.75 -4.54 -9.21
N GLY A 9 -9.56 -4.21 -9.72
CA GLY A 9 -9.19 -4.38 -11.14
C GLY A 9 -9.66 -3.26 -12.07
N LYS A 10 -10.44 -2.28 -11.59
CA LYS A 10 -10.84 -1.10 -12.37
C LYS A 10 -9.81 0.03 -12.22
N LYS A 11 -9.25 0.49 -13.34
CA LYS A 11 -8.33 1.64 -13.35
C LYS A 11 -9.04 2.92 -12.88
N LEU A 12 -8.53 3.52 -11.80
CA LEU A 12 -9.03 4.79 -11.27
C LEU A 12 -8.26 5.99 -11.84
N GLY A 13 -6.94 5.87 -11.98
CA GLY A 13 -6.08 6.93 -12.48
C GLY A 13 -4.70 6.91 -11.83
N GLU A 14 -3.92 7.96 -12.07
CA GLU A 14 -2.62 8.17 -11.42
C GLU A 14 -2.82 8.71 -10.01
N VAL A 15 -2.04 8.21 -9.04
CA VAL A 15 -2.03 8.75 -7.67
C VAL A 15 -1.03 9.88 -7.53
N SER A 16 -1.38 10.87 -6.73
CA SER A 16 -0.50 11.98 -6.37
C SER A 16 0.01 11.81 -4.93
N GLU A 17 1.10 12.52 -4.61
CA GLU A 17 1.70 12.55 -3.26
C GLU A 17 2.02 11.16 -2.68
N TRP A 18 2.61 10.30 -3.52
CA TRP A 18 3.05 8.97 -3.11
C TRP A 18 4.14 9.05 -2.04
N ASN A 19 3.82 8.55 -0.85
CA ASN A 19 4.71 8.49 0.30
C ASN A 19 4.80 7.06 0.81
N LEU A 20 6.01 6.51 0.88
CA LEU A 20 6.29 5.22 1.50
C LEU A 20 6.89 5.47 2.89
N ALA A 21 6.20 5.02 3.92
CA ALA A 21 6.67 5.10 5.29
C ALA A 21 7.41 3.80 5.65
N LEU A 22 8.60 3.96 6.21
CA LEU A 22 9.32 2.87 6.87
C LEU A 22 8.68 2.60 8.22
N ASN A 23 8.23 1.37 8.44
CA ASN A 23 8.00 0.91 9.80
C ASN A 23 9.36 0.61 10.45
N GLU A 24 9.55 1.11 11.66
CA GLU A 24 10.72 0.76 12.46
C GLU A 24 10.74 -0.76 12.75
N PRO A 25 11.93 -1.35 12.90
CA PRO A 25 12.06 -2.74 13.32
C PRO A 25 11.34 -2.95 14.65
N VAL A 26 10.45 -3.93 14.70
CA VAL A 26 9.70 -4.27 15.92
C VAL A 26 9.91 -5.72 16.28
N TYR A 27 10.12 -5.98 17.57
CA TYR A 27 10.13 -7.34 18.09
C TYR A 27 8.71 -7.91 18.05
N LYS A 28 8.57 -9.11 17.48
CA LYS A 28 7.33 -9.89 17.54
C LYS A 28 7.60 -11.24 18.17
N ASP A 29 6.65 -11.71 18.97
CA ASP A 29 6.62 -13.10 19.41
C ASP A 29 6.19 -13.99 18.24
N VAL A 30 7.08 -14.90 17.84
CA VAL A 30 6.80 -15.95 16.88
C VAL A 30 7.15 -17.27 17.53
N LEU A 31 6.14 -18.08 17.84
CA LEU A 31 6.30 -19.40 18.46
C LEU A 31 7.05 -19.34 19.81
N GLY A 32 6.79 -18.33 20.62
CA GLY A 32 7.41 -18.15 21.95
C GLY A 32 8.83 -17.60 21.89
N LYS A 33 9.27 -17.12 20.72
CA LYS A 33 10.57 -16.46 20.55
C LYS A 33 10.36 -15.02 20.09
N ASN A 34 11.07 -14.09 20.74
CA ASN A 34 11.12 -12.70 20.28
C ASN A 34 12.05 -12.61 19.07
N VAL A 35 11.48 -12.32 17.91
CA VAL A 35 12.20 -12.12 16.65
C VAL A 35 12.12 -10.65 16.28
N LEU A 36 13.27 -10.04 15.95
CA LEU A 36 13.32 -8.69 15.40
C LEU A 36 12.80 -8.74 13.96
N MET A 37 11.62 -8.17 13.72
CA MET A 37 11.13 -8.00 12.36
C MET A 37 11.95 -6.88 11.70
N PRO A 38 12.45 -7.08 10.46
CA PRO A 38 13.17 -6.03 9.76
C PRO A 38 12.27 -4.82 9.51
N ALA A 39 12.89 -3.65 9.34
CA ALA A 39 12.18 -2.48 8.86
C ALA A 39 11.58 -2.79 7.49
N THR A 40 10.26 -2.66 7.38
CA THR A 40 9.53 -2.95 6.16
C THR A 40 8.89 -1.67 5.62
N HIS A 41 8.94 -1.48 4.30
CA HIS A 41 8.25 -0.40 3.60
C HIS A 41 6.77 -0.75 3.41
N ASP A 42 6.12 -1.29 4.43
CA ASP A 42 4.81 -1.92 4.30
C ASP A 42 3.66 -0.94 4.52
N VAL A 43 3.92 0.37 4.63
CA VAL A 43 2.88 1.39 4.72
C VAL A 43 3.10 2.44 3.65
N CYS A 44 2.05 2.72 2.87
CA CYS A 44 2.03 3.80 1.90
C CYS A 44 0.90 4.79 2.21
N SER A 45 1.12 6.05 1.87
CA SER A 45 0.11 7.11 1.88
C SER A 45 0.11 7.83 0.54
N PHE A 46 -1.07 8.09 -0.01
CA PHE A 46 -1.23 8.74 -1.31
C PHE A 46 -2.61 9.39 -1.44
N ILE A 47 -2.74 10.29 -2.40
CA ILE A 47 -4.02 10.90 -2.77
C ILE A 47 -4.62 10.12 -3.94
N THR A 48 -5.85 9.66 -3.75
CA THR A 48 -6.59 8.94 -4.78
C THR A 48 -7.18 9.91 -5.80
N PRO A 49 -7.14 9.60 -7.11
CA PRO A 49 -7.77 10.43 -8.14
C PRO A 49 -9.30 10.41 -8.08
N LYS A 50 -9.88 9.40 -7.43
CA LYS A 50 -11.33 9.22 -7.23
C LYS A 50 -11.58 8.65 -5.82
N PRO A 51 -12.76 8.91 -5.23
CA PRO A 51 -13.13 8.32 -3.95
C PRO A 51 -13.04 6.79 -3.98
N VAL A 52 -12.44 6.20 -2.94
CA VAL A 52 -12.31 4.75 -2.77
C VAL A 52 -13.05 4.30 -1.52
N SER A 53 -13.60 3.08 -1.55
CA SER A 53 -14.27 2.48 -0.40
C SER A 53 -13.27 1.79 0.51
N ARG A 54 -13.42 1.94 1.83
CA ARG A 54 -12.51 1.34 2.82
C ARG A 54 -12.50 -0.19 2.80
N LYS A 55 -13.51 -0.82 2.19
CA LYS A 55 -13.66 -2.28 2.10
C LYS A 55 -13.07 -2.88 0.82
N THR A 56 -12.56 -2.06 -0.10
CA THR A 56 -12.04 -2.57 -1.37
C THR A 56 -10.55 -2.85 -1.30
N GLN A 57 -10.13 -3.82 -2.10
CA GLN A 57 -8.72 -4.11 -2.33
C GLN A 57 -8.22 -3.14 -3.40
N LEU A 58 -7.18 -2.41 -3.05
CA LEU A 58 -6.52 -1.49 -3.97
C LEU A 58 -5.26 -2.13 -4.51
N THR A 59 -4.95 -1.83 -5.76
CA THR A 59 -3.73 -2.29 -6.42
C THR A 59 -3.05 -1.10 -7.07
N ILE A 60 -1.76 -0.94 -6.87
CA ILE A 60 -0.95 0.06 -7.56
C ILE A 60 0.00 -0.62 -8.52
N VAL A 61 -0.01 -0.18 -9.77
CA VAL A 61 0.96 -0.61 -10.77
C VAL A 61 2.00 0.49 -10.95
N GLU A 62 3.25 0.16 -10.63
CA GLU A 62 4.41 1.02 -10.79
C GLU A 62 5.09 0.74 -12.14
N ASN A 63 5.09 1.74 -13.03
CA ASN A 63 5.79 1.69 -14.33
C ASN A 63 5.55 0.41 -15.15
N GLN A 64 4.39 -0.24 -15.02
CA GLN A 64 4.03 -1.52 -15.66
C GLN A 64 4.95 -2.71 -15.35
N LYS A 65 5.81 -2.60 -14.33
CA LYS A 65 6.79 -3.65 -13.97
C LYS A 65 6.52 -4.28 -12.61
N LYS A 66 5.85 -3.53 -11.73
CA LYS A 66 5.56 -3.99 -10.37
C LYS A 66 4.11 -3.71 -10.03
N GLU A 67 3.52 -4.66 -9.34
CA GLU A 67 2.19 -4.57 -8.80
C GLU A 67 2.27 -4.63 -7.26
N LEU A 68 1.70 -3.63 -6.61
CA LEU A 68 1.58 -3.53 -5.16
C LEU A 68 0.13 -3.77 -4.78
N VAL A 69 -0.11 -4.82 -3.99
CA VAL A 69 -1.43 -5.10 -3.42
C VAL A 69 -1.54 -4.38 -2.08
N LEU A 70 -2.62 -3.62 -1.91
CA LEU A 70 -2.80 -2.72 -0.79
C LEU A 70 -4.05 -3.09 0.02
N GLN A 71 -3.90 -3.05 1.35
CA GLN A 71 -5.00 -3.13 2.29
C GLN A 71 -5.20 -1.78 2.98
N ILE A 72 -6.36 -1.16 2.80
CA ILE A 72 -6.64 0.17 3.34
C ILE A 72 -6.63 0.16 4.87
N LYS A 73 -5.79 1.00 5.47
CA LYS A 73 -5.77 1.29 6.92
C LYS A 73 -6.73 2.43 7.25
N SER A 74 -6.64 3.53 6.53
CA SER A 74 -7.50 4.71 6.73
C SER A 74 -7.72 5.49 5.45
N VAL A 75 -8.88 6.13 5.37
CA VAL A 75 -9.22 7.10 4.32
C VAL A 75 -9.65 8.38 5.01
N LYS A 76 -9.01 9.51 4.69
CA LYS A 76 -9.36 10.86 5.16
C LYS A 76 -9.54 11.76 3.94
N GLY A 77 -10.79 12.03 3.57
CA GLY A 77 -11.07 12.70 2.29
C GLY A 77 -10.60 11.84 1.11
N MET A 78 -9.67 12.37 0.30
CA MET A 78 -9.03 11.61 -0.79
C MET A 78 -7.67 11.01 -0.40
N THR A 79 -7.18 11.27 0.81
CA THR A 79 -5.91 10.71 1.28
C THR A 79 -6.15 9.29 1.81
N VAL A 80 -5.44 8.33 1.25
CA VAL A 80 -5.47 6.93 1.63
C VAL A 80 -4.15 6.56 2.27
N THR A 81 -4.22 5.93 3.44
CA THR A 81 -3.10 5.23 4.05
C THR A 81 -3.41 3.74 3.99
N ALA A 82 -2.50 2.95 3.43
CA ALA A 82 -2.69 1.53 3.23
C ALA A 82 -1.42 0.75 3.59
N PHE A 83 -1.62 -0.52 3.93
CA PHE A 83 -0.55 -1.48 4.08
C PHE A 83 -0.28 -2.17 2.74
N ILE A 84 0.99 -2.34 2.39
CA ILE A 84 1.40 -3.17 1.25
C ILE A 84 1.41 -4.62 1.72
N THR A 85 0.51 -5.44 1.20
CA THR A 85 0.35 -6.84 1.58
C THR A 85 1.05 -7.79 0.61
N ALA A 86 1.23 -7.40 -0.65
CA ALA A 86 2.01 -8.15 -1.61
C ALA A 86 2.74 -7.23 -2.60
N ARG A 87 3.87 -7.73 -3.12
CA ARG A 87 4.68 -7.10 -4.15
C ARG A 87 4.95 -8.13 -5.24
N ASN A 88 4.31 -7.96 -6.39
CA ASN A 88 4.44 -8.86 -7.52
C ASN A 88 5.24 -8.19 -8.63
N ASN A 89 6.09 -8.95 -9.31
CA ASN A 89 6.68 -8.52 -10.57
C ASN A 89 5.70 -8.87 -11.70
N LEU A 90 5.51 -7.93 -12.62
CA LEU A 90 4.72 -8.10 -13.84
C LEU A 90 5.58 -8.54 -15.02
#